data_AF-A0A1G0ECL6-F1
#
_entry.id   AF-A0A1G0ECL6-F1
#
_cell.length_a   1.000
_cell.length_b   1.000
_cell.length_c   1.000
_cell.angle_alpha   90.00
_cell.angle_beta   90.00
_cell.angle_gamma   90.00
#
_symmetry.space_group_name_H-M   'P 1'
#
loop_
_entity.id
_entity.type
_entity.pdbx_description
1 polymer ?
#
loop_
_entity_poly.entity_id
_entity_poly.type
_entity_poly.pdbx_seq_one_letter_code
_entity_poly.pdbx_strand_id
1 'polypeptide(L)'
;MGKRPNPNRIKIHRNYTIEEAADLFGVHKNTVRQWIKNGLPVCDQRKPILILGSELRDFLKIKRMKNRRSCQLDEIYCVRCKLPKKPALNMVDYEAINECRGWLKAICPTCGNIINKYINAATLSKIQDQFEITITDSIATHKG
;
A
#
# COMPACT_ATOMS: atom_id res chain seq x y z
N MET A 1 -14.72 -1.74 -1.32
CA MET A 1 -13.41 -1.21 -0.87
C MET A 1 -13.67 -0.12 0.16
N GLY A 2 -13.38 -0.34 1.44
CA GLY A 2 -13.69 0.65 2.49
C GLY A 2 -12.81 1.89 2.38
N LYS A 3 -13.39 3.08 2.66
CA LYS A 3 -12.63 4.34 2.71
C LYS A 3 -11.52 4.21 3.74
N ARG A 4 -10.27 4.46 3.33
CA ARG A 4 -9.11 4.46 4.23
C ARG A 4 -9.15 5.78 5.05
N PRO A 5 -9.23 5.72 6.39
CA PRO A 5 -9.21 6.93 7.21
C PRO A 5 -7.94 7.73 6.96
N ASN A 6 -8.06 9.02 6.61
CA ASN A 6 -6.93 9.92 6.42
C ASN A 6 -6.54 10.56 7.76
N PRO A 7 -5.41 10.18 8.39
CA PRO A 7 -5.04 10.70 9.71
C PRO A 7 -4.88 12.22 9.77
N ASN A 8 -4.62 12.88 8.64
CA ASN A 8 -4.40 14.33 8.59
C ASN A 8 -5.68 15.16 8.76
N ARG A 9 -6.88 14.54 8.75
CA ARG A 9 -8.15 15.23 9.01
C ARG A 9 -8.41 15.48 10.50
N ILE A 10 -7.63 14.88 11.39
CA ILE A 10 -7.81 14.99 12.84
C ILE A 10 -7.18 16.27 13.36
N LYS A 11 -7.89 16.97 14.25
CA LYS A 11 -7.33 18.07 15.06
C LYS A 11 -6.71 17.46 16.31
N ILE A 12 -5.38 17.53 16.44
CA ILE A 12 -4.63 16.79 17.48
C ILE A 12 -4.95 17.23 18.92
N HIS A 13 -5.30 18.49 19.13
CA HIS A 13 -5.64 19.04 20.45
C HIS A 13 -7.13 18.97 20.78
N ARG A 14 -7.93 18.25 19.98
CA ARG A 14 -9.38 18.08 20.19
C ARG A 14 -9.67 16.66 20.65
N ASN A 15 -10.60 16.53 21.59
CA ASN A 15 -11.19 15.24 21.97
C ASN A 15 -12.34 14.90 21.03
N TYR A 16 -12.48 13.61 20.74
CA TYR A 16 -13.51 13.06 19.87
C TYR A 16 -14.29 11.98 20.61
N THR A 17 -15.61 12.02 20.49
CA THR A 17 -16.46 10.87 20.77
C THR A 17 -16.33 9.82 19.66
N ILE A 18 -16.86 8.61 19.91
CA ILE A 18 -16.89 7.53 18.91
C ILE A 18 -17.67 7.97 17.67
N GLU A 19 -18.79 8.66 17.87
CA GLU A 19 -19.67 9.19 16.85
C GLU A 19 -18.97 10.29 16.04
N GLU A 20 -18.36 11.29 16.70
CA GLU A 20 -17.62 12.35 15.99
C GLU A 20 -16.45 11.80 15.16
N ALA A 21 -15.72 10.80 15.68
CA ALA A 21 -14.64 10.14 14.93
C ALA A 21 -15.18 9.34 13.74
N ALA A 22 -16.34 8.70 13.88
CA ALA A 22 -16.99 7.95 12.81
C ALA A 22 -17.42 8.90 11.67
N ASP A 23 -18.06 10.01 12.03
CA ASP A 23 -18.52 11.03 11.09
C ASP A 23 -17.33 11.70 10.38
N LEU A 24 -16.25 11.99 11.12
CA LEU A 24 -15.02 12.56 10.55
C LEU A 24 -14.49 11.71 9.39
N PHE A 25 -14.47 10.39 9.51
CA PHE A 25 -13.94 9.50 8.48
C PHE A 25 -14.99 8.94 7.51
N GLY A 26 -16.28 9.14 7.77
CA GLY A 26 -17.36 8.49 7.05
C GLY A 26 -17.28 6.97 7.19
N VAL A 27 -16.99 6.48 8.39
CA VAL A 27 -16.95 5.05 8.75
C VAL A 27 -18.05 4.75 9.77
N HIS A 28 -18.42 3.48 9.93
CA HIS A 28 -19.42 3.11 10.94
C HIS A 28 -18.82 3.18 12.36
N LYS A 29 -19.63 3.57 13.36
CA LYS A 29 -19.24 3.61 14.79
C LYS A 29 -18.62 2.31 15.32
N ASN A 30 -19.05 1.16 14.80
CA ASN A 30 -18.46 -0.14 15.17
C ASN A 30 -17.00 -0.27 14.71
N THR A 31 -16.60 0.39 13.62
CA THR A 31 -15.20 0.43 13.17
C THR A 31 -14.34 1.17 14.17
N VAL A 32 -14.81 2.30 14.70
CA VAL A 32 -14.12 3.07 15.76
C VAL A 32 -14.07 2.26 17.06
N ARG A 33 -15.17 1.59 17.45
CA ARG A 33 -15.16 0.65 18.59
C ARG A 33 -14.15 -0.48 18.42
N GLN A 34 -14.01 -1.01 17.21
CA GLN A 34 -13.01 -2.03 16.92
C GLN A 34 -11.58 -1.47 17.01
N TRP A 35 -11.37 -0.18 16.71
CA TRP A 35 -10.06 0.46 16.93
C TRP A 35 -9.72 0.51 18.42
N ILE A 36 -10.68 0.87 19.28
CA ILE A 36 -10.51 0.84 20.74
C ILE A 36 -10.15 -0.57 21.20
N LYS A 37 -10.91 -1.60 20.76
CA LYS A 37 -10.58 -3.02 21.05
C LYS A 37 -9.20 -3.45 20.56
N ASN A 38 -8.72 -2.85 19.47
CA ASN A 38 -7.41 -3.13 18.89
C ASN A 38 -6.29 -2.25 19.46
N GLY A 39 -6.54 -1.53 20.56
CA GLY A 39 -5.51 -0.77 21.29
C GLY A 39 -5.45 0.73 21.01
N LEU A 40 -6.52 1.35 20.49
CA LEU A 40 -6.64 2.81 20.47
C LEU A 40 -6.90 3.34 21.90
N PRO A 41 -6.04 4.22 22.46
CA PRO A 41 -6.23 4.79 23.78
C PRO A 41 -7.50 5.65 23.88
N VAL A 42 -8.15 5.59 25.03
CA VAL A 42 -9.30 6.43 25.42
C VAL A 42 -8.95 7.15 26.71
N CYS A 43 -9.46 8.36 26.91
CA CYS A 43 -9.15 9.16 28.10
C CYS A 43 -9.70 8.50 29.37
N ASP A 44 -10.96 8.06 29.31
CA ASP A 44 -11.66 7.40 30.42
C ASP A 44 -12.65 6.36 29.89
N GLN A 45 -13.05 5.41 30.75
CA GLN A 45 -14.11 4.44 30.45
C GLN A 45 -15.52 4.96 30.78
N ARG A 46 -15.63 6.23 31.21
CA ARG A 46 -16.92 6.89 31.44
C ARG A 46 -17.58 7.24 30.12
N LYS A 47 -18.91 7.29 30.12
CA LYS A 47 -19.69 7.71 28.95
C LYS A 47 -19.90 9.23 28.98
N PRO A 48 -19.77 9.93 27.84
CA PRO A 48 -19.34 9.43 26.53
C PRO A 48 -17.84 9.09 26.51
N ILE A 49 -17.46 8.05 25.76
CA ILE A 49 -16.06 7.66 25.60
C ILE A 49 -15.34 8.74 24.79
N LEU A 50 -14.26 9.28 25.34
CA LEU A 50 -13.44 10.30 24.70
C LEU A 50 -12.11 9.72 24.21
N ILE A 51 -11.75 10.11 22.99
CA ILE A 51 -10.50 9.76 22.32
C ILE A 51 -9.74 11.06 22.07
N LEU A 52 -8.50 11.14 22.53
CA LEU A 52 -7.64 12.28 22.25
C LEU A 52 -7.23 12.28 20.77
N GLY A 53 -7.30 13.45 20.11
CA GLY A 53 -7.01 13.58 18.69
C GLY A 53 -5.59 13.16 18.31
N SER A 54 -4.58 13.42 19.16
CA SER A 54 -3.21 12.95 18.95
C SER A 54 -3.14 11.42 18.89
N GLU A 55 -3.72 10.74 19.89
CA GLU A 55 -3.75 9.27 19.98
C GLU A 55 -4.48 8.64 18.79
N LEU A 56 -5.61 9.22 18.39
CA LEU A 56 -6.35 8.77 17.21
C LEU A 56 -5.51 8.88 15.93
N ARG A 57 -4.75 9.97 15.79
CA ARG A 57 -3.88 10.19 14.62
C ARG A 57 -2.75 9.18 14.60
N ASP A 58 -2.09 8.98 15.72
CA ASP A 58 -0.91 8.14 15.82
C ASP A 58 -1.28 6.66 15.70
N PHE A 59 -2.40 6.22 16.30
CA PHE A 59 -2.95 4.89 16.08
C PHE A 59 -3.19 4.60 14.59
N LEU A 60 -3.82 5.54 13.86
CA LEU A 60 -4.09 5.35 12.44
C LEU A 60 -2.80 5.35 11.60
N LYS A 61 -1.80 6.17 11.96
CA LYS A 61 -0.47 6.16 11.32
C LYS A 61 0.24 4.83 11.54
N ILE A 62 0.32 4.35 12.78
CA ILE A 62 0.93 3.07 13.14
C ILE A 62 0.24 1.93 12.38
N LYS A 63 -1.10 1.90 12.39
CA LYS A 63 -1.88 0.91 11.65
C LYS A 63 -1.60 0.96 10.14
N ARG A 64 -1.45 2.15 9.55
CA ARG A 64 -1.10 2.32 8.14
C ARG A 64 0.31 1.84 7.84
N MET A 65 1.28 2.16 8.71
CA MET A 65 2.67 1.71 8.57
C MET A 65 2.78 0.18 8.68
N LYS A 66 2.11 -0.43 9.66
CA LYS A 66 2.06 -1.90 9.84
C LYS A 66 1.49 -2.62 8.62
N ASN A 67 0.53 -2.02 7.93
CA ASN A 67 -0.08 -2.56 6.72
C ASN A 67 0.65 -2.16 5.44
N ARG A 68 1.62 -1.23 5.52
CA ARG A 68 2.46 -0.89 4.38
C ARG A 68 3.29 -2.11 4.02
N ARG A 69 3.35 -2.38 2.72
CA ARG A 69 4.22 -3.41 2.14
C ARG A 69 5.09 -2.66 1.14
N SER A 70 6.23 -2.13 1.62
CA SER A 70 7.22 -1.52 0.74
C SER A 70 7.85 -2.63 -0.10
N CYS A 71 7.76 -2.50 -1.41
CA CYS A 71 8.56 -3.32 -2.31
C CYS A 71 9.92 -2.66 -2.47
N GLN A 72 10.98 -3.43 -2.23
CA GLN A 72 12.33 -3.02 -2.59
C GLN A 72 12.49 -2.93 -4.11
N LEU A 73 13.65 -2.46 -4.59
CA LEU A 73 13.94 -2.33 -6.02
C LEU A 73 13.89 -3.70 -6.72
N ASP A 74 14.42 -4.74 -6.07
CA ASP A 74 14.41 -6.16 -6.49
C ASP A 74 13.12 -6.93 -6.17
N GLU A 75 12.05 -6.24 -5.76
CA GLU A 75 10.78 -6.89 -5.44
C GLU A 75 9.62 -6.37 -6.26
N ILE A 76 8.70 -7.27 -6.61
CA ILE A 76 7.43 -7.00 -7.26
C ILE A 76 6.29 -7.44 -6.33
N TYR A 77 5.25 -6.60 -6.19
CA TYR A 77 4.13 -6.90 -5.30
C TYR A 77 3.21 -7.96 -5.91
N CYS A 78 3.03 -9.09 -5.22
CA CYS A 78 2.06 -10.08 -5.62
C CYS A 78 0.69 -9.75 -5.01
N VAL A 79 -0.31 -9.48 -5.86
CA VAL A 79 -1.68 -9.18 -5.41
C VAL A 79 -2.35 -10.39 -4.76
N ARG A 80 -2.04 -11.62 -5.23
CA ARG A 80 -2.58 -12.87 -4.66
C ARG A 80 -1.99 -13.18 -3.28
N CYS A 81 -0.66 -13.13 -3.15
CA CYS A 81 0.02 -13.37 -1.87
C CYS A 81 -0.05 -12.16 -0.91
N LYS A 82 -0.40 -10.97 -1.42
CA LYS A 82 -0.42 -9.69 -0.70
C LYS A 82 0.92 -9.30 -0.07
N LEU A 83 2.02 -9.75 -0.67
CA LEU A 83 3.38 -9.55 -0.19
C LEU A 83 4.32 -9.14 -1.33
N PRO A 84 5.35 -8.33 -1.07
CA PRO A 84 6.50 -8.16 -1.96
C PRO A 84 7.17 -9.52 -2.20
N LYS A 85 7.61 -9.75 -3.43
CA LYS A 85 8.27 -10.99 -3.82
C LYS A 85 9.42 -10.68 -4.76
N LYS A 86 10.55 -11.36 -4.56
CA LYS A 86 11.54 -11.50 -5.62
C LYS A 86 10.93 -12.37 -6.73
N PRO A 87 11.01 -11.96 -8.01
CA PRO A 87 10.69 -12.78 -9.17
C PRO A 87 11.27 -14.19 -9.10
N ALA A 88 10.54 -15.18 -9.63
CA ALA A 88 11.07 -16.52 -9.80
C ALA A 88 12.33 -16.48 -10.68
N LEU A 89 13.39 -17.17 -10.24
CA LEU A 89 14.70 -17.21 -10.91
C LEU A 89 15.34 -15.82 -11.13
N ASN A 90 14.85 -14.77 -10.45
CA ASN A 90 15.22 -13.37 -10.71
C ASN A 90 14.98 -12.93 -12.18
N MET A 91 14.12 -13.64 -12.91
CA MET A 91 13.79 -13.35 -14.31
C MET A 91 12.65 -12.35 -14.40
N VAL A 92 12.85 -11.31 -15.21
CA VAL A 92 11.86 -10.24 -15.39
C VAL A 92 11.83 -9.80 -16.86
N ASP A 93 10.63 -9.73 -17.42
CA ASP A 93 10.41 -9.14 -18.73
C ASP A 93 10.12 -7.65 -18.58
N TYR A 94 10.88 -6.81 -19.28
CA TYR A 94 10.59 -5.39 -19.37
C TYR A 94 9.87 -5.07 -20.66
N GLU A 95 8.66 -4.52 -20.54
CA GLU A 95 7.87 -4.00 -21.64
C GLU A 95 7.80 -2.47 -21.57
N ALA A 96 8.42 -1.79 -22.53
CA ALA A 96 8.34 -0.34 -22.64
C ALA A 96 6.90 0.11 -22.95
N ILE A 97 6.43 1.15 -22.28
CA ILE A 97 5.17 1.85 -22.60
C ILE A 97 5.47 3.17 -23.30
N ASN A 98 6.50 3.85 -22.85
CA ASN A 98 7.07 5.04 -23.49
C ASN A 98 8.56 5.15 -23.13
N GLU A 99 9.24 6.15 -23.69
CA GLU A 99 10.68 6.36 -23.50
C GLU A 99 11.11 6.45 -22.02
N CYS A 100 10.22 6.93 -21.15
CA CYS A 100 10.53 7.14 -19.74
C CYS A 100 10.02 6.03 -18.82
N ARG A 101 9.17 5.11 -19.29
CA ARG A 101 8.42 4.21 -18.40
C ARG A 101 8.04 2.88 -19.06
N GLY A 102 7.96 1.83 -18.25
CA GLY A 102 7.55 0.51 -18.69
C GLY A 102 7.08 -0.39 -17.55
N TRP A 103 6.64 -1.59 -17.91
CA TRP A 103 6.23 -2.64 -17.00
C TRP A 103 7.33 -3.66 -16.86
N LEU A 104 7.62 -4.03 -15.61
CA LEU A 104 8.27 -5.28 -15.29
C LEU A 104 7.19 -6.34 -15.09
N LYS A 105 7.23 -7.41 -15.87
CA LYS A 105 6.42 -8.60 -15.70
C LYS A 105 7.30 -9.74 -15.22
N ALA A 106 6.82 -10.49 -14.24
CA ALA A 106 7.52 -11.65 -13.73
C ALA A 106 6.55 -12.69 -13.18
N ILE A 107 7.08 -13.85 -12.82
CA ILE A 107 6.31 -14.91 -12.16
C ILE A 107 6.55 -14.86 -10.65
N CYS A 108 5.48 -14.95 -9.87
CA CYS A 108 5.58 -15.08 -8.43
C CYS A 108 6.12 -16.48 -8.05
N PRO A 109 7.20 -16.60 -7.28
CA PRO A 109 7.77 -17.90 -6.93
C PRO A 109 6.88 -18.72 -5.99
N THR A 110 5.95 -18.08 -5.28
CA THR A 110 5.09 -18.76 -4.31
C THR A 110 3.77 -19.23 -4.90
N CYS A 111 3.16 -18.47 -5.81
CA CYS A 111 1.83 -18.79 -6.33
C CYS A 111 1.76 -18.98 -7.85
N GLY A 112 2.87 -18.83 -8.57
CA GLY A 112 2.95 -19.00 -10.02
C GLY A 112 2.24 -17.93 -10.85
N ASN A 113 1.48 -17.02 -10.23
CA ASN A 113 0.80 -15.96 -10.96
C ASN A 113 1.79 -14.91 -11.48
N ILE A 114 1.42 -14.28 -12.59
CA ILE A 114 2.10 -13.09 -13.10
C ILE A 114 1.98 -11.95 -12.09
N ILE A 115 3.09 -11.28 -11.85
CA ILE A 115 3.20 -10.10 -10.99
C ILE A 115 3.84 -8.97 -11.79
N ASN A 116 3.30 -7.76 -11.63
CA ASN A 116 3.69 -6.61 -12.43
C ASN A 116 4.17 -5.46 -11.53
N LYS A 117 5.20 -4.74 -11.97
CA LYS A 117 5.68 -3.51 -11.33
C LYS A 117 5.93 -2.45 -12.40
N TYR A 118 5.36 -1.27 -12.18
CA TYR A 118 5.62 -0.12 -13.02
C TYR A 118 6.94 0.55 -12.61
N ILE A 119 7.82 0.83 -13.57
CA ILE A 119 9.09 1.51 -13.30
C ILE A 119 9.36 2.61 -14.31
N ASN A 120 10.20 3.57 -13.92
CA ASN A 120 10.81 4.51 -14.85
C ASN A 120 11.99 3.82 -15.55
N ALA A 121 12.17 4.05 -16.85
CA ALA A 121 13.29 3.54 -17.64
C ALA A 121 14.66 3.89 -17.02
N ALA A 122 14.81 5.08 -16.43
CA ALA A 122 16.04 5.46 -15.71
C ALA A 122 16.31 4.62 -14.44
N THR A 123 15.29 3.93 -13.92
CA THR A 123 15.44 2.98 -12.81
C THR A 123 15.80 1.58 -13.30
N LEU A 124 15.58 1.27 -14.58
CA LEU A 124 15.94 -0.02 -15.19
C LEU A 124 17.44 -0.31 -15.02
N SER A 125 18.30 0.67 -15.29
CA SER A 125 19.74 0.53 -15.13
C SER A 125 20.18 0.23 -13.70
N LYS A 126 19.38 0.63 -12.69
CA LYS A 126 19.68 0.37 -11.27
C LYS A 126 19.27 -1.02 -10.81
N ILE A 127 18.44 -1.71 -11.58
CA ILE A 127 17.93 -3.05 -11.24
C ILE A 127 18.49 -4.14 -12.18
N GLN A 128 19.23 -3.76 -13.22
CA GLN A 128 19.93 -4.69 -14.11
C GLN A 128 20.88 -5.62 -13.37
N ASP A 129 21.51 -5.15 -12.28
CA ASP A 129 22.40 -5.99 -11.46
C ASP A 129 21.64 -7.00 -10.58
N GLN A 130 20.34 -6.81 -10.38
CA GLN A 130 19.51 -7.60 -9.46
C GLN A 130 18.59 -8.59 -10.18
N PHE A 131 18.37 -8.39 -11.48
CA PHE A 131 17.47 -9.18 -12.31
C PHE A 131 18.13 -9.60 -13.62
N GLU A 132 17.79 -10.80 -14.07
CA GLU A 132 17.98 -11.18 -15.46
C GLU A 132 16.83 -10.60 -16.26
N ILE A 133 17.10 -9.49 -16.97
CA ILE A 133 16.07 -8.69 -17.65
C ILE A 133 16.04 -9.07 -19.13
N THR A 134 14.88 -9.54 -19.59
CA THR A 134 14.59 -9.65 -21.01
C THR A 134 13.82 -8.41 -21.45
N ILE A 135 14.42 -7.59 -22.32
CA ILE A 135 13.74 -6.43 -22.90
C ILE A 135 12.89 -6.93 -24.06
N THR A 136 11.58 -6.82 -23.92
CA THR A 136 10.64 -7.09 -25.01
C THR A 136 10.17 -5.74 -25.53
N ASP A 137 10.72 -5.33 -26.67
CA ASP A 137 10.15 -4.21 -27.40
C ASP A 137 8.75 -4.63 -27.86
N SER A 138 7.74 -3.88 -27.44
CA SER A 138 6.47 -3.93 -28.13
C SER A 138 6.72 -3.38 -29.52
N ILE A 139 7.01 -4.28 -30.47
CA ILE A 139 6.89 -4.01 -31.89
C ILE A 139 5.41 -3.69 -32.10
N ALA A 140 5.05 -2.41 -31.96
CA ALA A 140 3.89 -1.86 -32.61
C ALA A 140 4.18 -1.91 -34.11
N THR A 141 3.86 -3.07 -34.67
CA THR A 141 3.72 -3.29 -36.10
C THR A 141 2.74 -2.23 -36.61
N HIS A 142 3.21 -1.40 -37.54
CA HIS A 142 2.36 -0.68 -38.48
C HIS A 142 1.32 -1.65 -39.06
N LYS A 143 0.04 -1.38 -38.82
CA LYS A 143 -1.12 -1.73 -39.67
C LYS A 143 -2.12 -0.60 -39.41
N GLY A 144 -2.36 0.33 -40.32
CA GLY A 144 -2.73 0.13 -41.72
C GLY A 144 -4.15 0.64 -41.83
#